data_AF-A0A259DRC0-F1
#
_entry.id   AF-A0A259DRC0-F1
#
_cell.length_a   1.000
_cell.length_b   1.000
_cell.length_c   1.000
_cell.angle_alpha   90.00
_cell.angle_beta   90.00
_cell.angle_gamma   90.00
#
_symmetry.space_group_name_H-M   'P 1'
#
loop_
_entity.id
_entity.type
_entity.pdbx_description
1 polymer ?
#
loop_
_entity_poly.entity_id
_entity_poly.type
_entity_poly.pdbx_seq_one_letter_code
_entity_poly.pdbx_strand_id
1 'polypeptide(L)'
;MLIGIIGVILFIGLALAGALFLGPRFQESTNNSKASAAVQAVSQVSSAVNMYQVQEGKSATNSAISGPTTPTASYTELVTGQYLKAVPSNPAGTGAISISDGPTASSKRITMPLSTNAQAICEAIHKQTGGTGTTVPTAANIAAIGNSATGCANVAGTYTAYANS
;
A
#
# COMPACT_ATOMS: atom_id res chain seq x y z
N MET A 1 -10.52 22.93 50.85
CA MET A 1 -11.42 22.83 49.68
C MET A 1 -10.84 23.51 48.44
N LEU A 2 -10.36 24.77 48.54
CA LEU A 2 -9.79 25.51 47.42
C LEU A 2 -8.63 24.81 46.68
N ILE A 3 -7.68 24.24 47.43
CA ILE A 3 -6.49 23.53 46.88
C ILE A 3 -6.90 22.27 46.08
N GLY A 4 -7.99 21.60 46.47
CA GLY A 4 -8.47 20.40 45.77
C GLY A 4 -9.04 20.72 44.39
N ILE A 5 -9.72 21.87 44.25
CA ILE A 5 -10.31 22.30 42.97
C ILE A 5 -9.20 22.68 41.98
N ILE A 6 -8.14 23.35 42.45
CA ILE A 6 -6.99 23.73 41.60
C ILE A 6 -6.24 22.48 41.10
N GLY A 7 -6.06 21.47 41.95
CA GLY A 7 -5.41 20.21 41.56
C GLY A 7 -6.16 19.46 40.45
N VAL A 8 -7.50 19.42 40.53
CA VAL A 8 -8.34 18.75 39.52
C VAL A 8 -8.30 19.50 38.19
N ILE A 9 -8.32 20.83 38.19
CA ILE A 9 -8.24 21.63 36.95
C ILE A 9 -6.91 21.39 36.22
N LEU A 10 -5.79 21.33 36.95
CA LEU A 10 -4.48 21.03 36.36
C LEU A 10 -4.39 19.62 35.78
N PHE A 11 -4.95 18.62 36.48
CA PHE A 11 -4.94 17.24 36.00
C PHE A 11 -5.79 17.06 34.74
N ILE A 12 -6.96 17.72 34.68
CA ILE A 12 -7.81 17.73 33.49
C ILE A 12 -7.12 18.43 32.32
N GLY A 13 -6.47 19.58 32.56
CA GLY A 13 -5.73 20.31 31.53
C GLY A 13 -4.58 19.51 30.93
N LEU A 14 -3.82 18.80 31.77
CA LEU A 14 -2.69 17.98 31.31
C LEU A 14 -3.17 16.71 30.57
N ALA A 15 -4.28 16.10 31.00
CA ALA A 15 -4.89 14.97 30.30
C ALA A 15 -5.42 15.36 28.91
N LEU A 16 -6.09 16.52 28.80
CA LEU A 16 -6.56 17.06 27.52
C LEU A 16 -5.41 17.40 26.57
N ALA A 17 -4.33 17.98 27.09
CA ALA A 17 -3.13 18.25 26.30
C ALA A 17 -2.48 16.97 25.75
N GLY A 18 -2.44 15.90 26.55
CA GLY A 18 -1.94 14.59 26.11
C GLY A 18 -2.79 13.96 25.01
N ALA A 19 -4.11 14.01 25.14
CA ALA A 19 -5.02 13.43 24.15
C ALA A 19 -4.98 14.17 22.80
N LEU A 20 -4.90 15.51 22.81
CA LEU A 20 -4.86 16.33 21.60
C LEU A 20 -3.55 16.18 20.82
N PHE A 21 -2.43 15.98 21.51
CA PHE A 21 -1.12 15.89 20.85
C PHE A 21 -0.79 14.47 20.38
N LEU A 22 -1.18 13.43 21.12
CA LEU A 22 -0.88 12.04 20.75
C LEU A 22 -1.75 11.51 19.61
N GLY A 23 -3.00 11.96 19.48
CA GLY A 23 -3.94 11.45 18.47
C GLY A 23 -3.38 11.51 17.03
N PRO A 24 -3.00 12.71 16.53
CA PRO A 24 -2.47 12.85 15.17
C PRO A 24 -1.17 12.07 14.95
N ARG A 25 -0.30 11.96 15.96
CA ARG A 25 0.97 11.23 15.86
C ARG A 25 0.79 9.72 15.78
N PHE A 26 -0.19 9.16 16.49
CA PHE A 26 -0.54 7.74 16.33
C PHE A 26 -1.12 7.44 14.96
N GLN A 27 -1.95 8.34 14.43
CA GLN A 27 -2.51 8.16 13.10
C GLN A 27 -1.42 8.23 12.01
N GLU A 28 -0.48 9.17 12.12
CA GLU A 28 0.69 9.28 11.26
C GLU A 28 1.56 8.01 11.33
N SER A 29 1.90 7.54 12.54
CA SER A 29 2.67 6.31 12.74
C SER A 29 1.97 5.07 12.17
N THR A 30 0.65 4.98 12.36
CA THR A 30 -0.17 3.89 11.80
C THR A 30 -0.18 3.93 10.28
N ASN A 31 -0.34 5.11 9.68
CA ASN A 31 -0.35 5.27 8.22
C ASN A 31 1.04 4.95 7.63
N ASN A 32 2.13 5.37 8.28
CA ASN A 32 3.50 5.02 7.90
C ASN A 32 3.75 3.51 7.98
N SER A 33 3.22 2.86 9.01
CA SER A 33 3.34 1.40 9.19
C SER A 33 2.59 0.64 8.10
N LYS A 34 1.36 1.08 7.78
CA LYS A 34 0.56 0.55 6.66
C LYS A 34 1.23 0.80 5.31
N ALA A 35 1.82 1.97 5.11
CA ALA A 35 2.58 2.31 3.90
C ALA A 35 3.77 1.36 3.69
N SER A 36 4.57 1.14 4.73
CA SER A 36 5.71 0.22 4.67
C SER A 36 5.27 -1.22 4.38
N ALA A 37 4.23 -1.70 5.06
CA ALA A 37 3.68 -3.02 4.82
C ALA A 37 3.10 -3.13 3.39
N ALA A 38 2.48 -2.07 2.89
CA ALA A 38 1.93 -2.03 1.56
C ALA A 38 3.01 -2.14 0.48
N VAL A 39 4.08 -1.34 0.61
CA VAL A 39 5.26 -1.39 -0.26
C VAL A 39 5.88 -2.79 -0.23
N GLN A 40 6.07 -3.38 0.95
CA GLN A 40 6.61 -4.72 1.07
C GLN A 40 5.74 -5.77 0.38
N ALA A 41 4.41 -5.69 0.52
CA ALA A 41 3.48 -6.61 -0.12
C ALA A 41 3.56 -6.55 -1.65
N VAL A 42 3.54 -5.34 -2.24
CA VAL A 42 3.64 -5.20 -3.72
C VAL A 42 5.01 -5.62 -4.24
N SER A 43 6.09 -5.35 -3.50
CA SER A 43 7.46 -5.73 -3.89
C SER A 43 7.72 -7.23 -3.79
N GLN A 44 7.10 -7.92 -2.81
CA GLN A 44 7.18 -9.39 -2.71
C GLN A 44 6.51 -10.05 -3.91
N VAL A 45 5.32 -9.57 -4.28
CA VAL A 45 4.59 -10.08 -5.44
C VAL A 45 5.35 -9.75 -6.73
N SER A 46 5.91 -8.55 -6.88
CA SER A 46 6.67 -8.18 -8.09
C SER A 46 7.92 -9.05 -8.27
N SER A 47 8.64 -9.34 -7.18
CA SER A 47 9.79 -10.23 -7.19
C SER A 47 9.40 -11.67 -7.58
N ALA A 48 8.27 -12.16 -7.05
CA ALA A 48 7.76 -13.50 -7.40
C ALA A 48 7.34 -13.59 -8.88
N VAL A 49 6.67 -12.55 -9.39
CA VAL A 49 6.29 -12.46 -10.81
C VAL A 49 7.54 -12.42 -11.71
N ASN A 50 8.56 -11.66 -11.34
CA ASN A 50 9.81 -11.61 -12.08
C ASN A 50 10.51 -12.99 -12.10
N MET A 51 10.59 -13.67 -10.96
CA MET A 51 11.15 -15.02 -10.87
C MET A 51 10.39 -16.03 -11.75
N TYR A 52 9.06 -15.99 -11.72
CA TYR A 52 8.22 -16.83 -12.57
C TYR A 52 8.49 -16.59 -14.06
N GLN A 53 8.61 -15.32 -14.46
CA GLN A 53 8.93 -14.95 -15.84
C GLN A 53 10.29 -15.47 -16.29
N VAL A 54 11.30 -15.34 -15.43
CA VAL A 54 12.67 -15.77 -15.73
C VAL A 54 12.77 -17.30 -15.82
N GLN A 55 12.06 -18.04 -14.95
CA GLN A 55 12.16 -19.50 -14.89
C GLN A 55 11.28 -20.22 -15.92
N GLU A 56 10.03 -19.77 -16.09
CA GLU A 56 9.07 -20.44 -16.98
C GLU A 56 9.09 -19.87 -18.42
N GLY A 57 9.75 -18.72 -18.63
CA GLY A 57 9.70 -18.00 -19.90
C GLY A 57 8.30 -17.48 -20.27
N LYS A 58 7.38 -17.47 -19.28
CA LYS A 58 5.98 -17.07 -19.44
C LYS A 58 5.66 -15.89 -18.55
N SER A 59 4.85 -14.97 -19.07
CA SER A 59 4.36 -13.86 -18.26
C SER A 59 3.21 -14.32 -17.37
N ALA A 60 3.25 -13.94 -16.10
CA ALA A 60 2.13 -14.18 -15.19
C ALA A 60 0.86 -13.54 -15.79
N THR A 61 -0.24 -14.31 -15.84
CA THR A 61 -1.47 -13.83 -16.46
C THR A 61 -2.02 -12.61 -15.68
N ASN A 62 -2.84 -11.78 -16.31
CA ASN A 62 -3.48 -10.66 -15.57
C ASN A 62 -4.53 -11.24 -14.61
N SER A 63 -4.55 -10.76 -13.37
CA SER A 63 -5.46 -11.27 -12.33
C SER A 63 -5.69 -10.24 -11.24
N ALA A 64 -6.95 -10.06 -10.86
CA ALA A 64 -7.33 -9.29 -9.68
C ALA A 64 -7.85 -10.25 -8.60
N ILE A 65 -7.25 -10.22 -7.42
CA ILE A 65 -7.84 -10.93 -6.28
C ILE A 65 -9.10 -10.15 -5.84
N SER A 66 -10.13 -10.85 -5.39
CA SER A 66 -11.27 -10.25 -4.70
C SER A 66 -11.44 -10.96 -3.38
N GLY A 67 -10.92 -10.37 -2.30
CA GLY A 67 -11.08 -10.89 -0.94
C GLY A 67 -10.20 -12.10 -0.55
N PRO A 68 -10.35 -12.61 0.69
CA PRO A 68 -9.39 -13.52 1.33
C PRO A 68 -9.42 -15.00 0.88
N THR A 69 -10.24 -15.39 -0.09
CA THR A 69 -10.52 -16.83 -0.30
C THR A 69 -10.49 -17.34 -1.75
N THR A 70 -10.09 -16.55 -2.75
CA THR A 70 -9.97 -17.11 -4.10
C THR A 70 -8.81 -16.48 -4.87
N PRO A 71 -7.65 -17.17 -4.97
CA PRO A 71 -6.62 -16.75 -5.91
C PRO A 71 -7.18 -16.89 -7.33
N THR A 72 -7.30 -15.78 -8.04
CA THR A 72 -7.45 -15.79 -9.50
C THR A 72 -6.24 -16.47 -10.13
N ALA A 73 -6.44 -17.08 -11.31
CA ALA A 73 -5.53 -18.05 -11.94
C ALA A 73 -4.03 -17.72 -11.86
N SER A 74 -3.64 -16.45 -11.95
CA SER A 74 -2.23 -16.04 -11.97
C SER A 74 -1.54 -16.07 -10.62
N TYR A 75 -2.28 -15.89 -9.52
CA TYR A 75 -1.71 -16.10 -8.19
C TYR A 75 -1.66 -17.58 -7.83
N THR A 76 -2.58 -18.39 -8.37
CA THR A 76 -2.49 -19.84 -8.29
C THR A 76 -1.21 -20.34 -8.96
N GLU A 77 -0.85 -19.81 -10.14
CA GLU A 77 0.43 -20.13 -10.81
C GLU A 77 1.65 -19.79 -9.94
N LEU A 78 1.65 -18.62 -9.29
CA LEU A 78 2.75 -18.22 -8.39
C LEU A 78 2.83 -19.05 -7.12
N VAL A 79 1.70 -19.45 -6.55
CA VAL A 79 1.65 -20.26 -5.32
C VAL A 79 1.95 -21.73 -5.62
N THR A 80 1.36 -22.29 -6.67
CA THR A 80 1.62 -23.67 -7.12
C THR A 80 3.05 -23.83 -7.62
N GLY A 81 3.58 -22.83 -8.33
CA GLY A 81 4.99 -22.78 -8.73
C GLY A 81 5.97 -22.50 -7.59
N GLN A 82 5.48 -22.33 -6.35
CA GLN A 82 6.25 -22.04 -5.14
C GLN A 82 7.07 -20.73 -5.18
N TYR A 83 6.70 -19.80 -6.06
CA TYR A 83 7.24 -18.44 -6.07
C TYR A 83 6.66 -17.59 -4.94
N LEU A 84 5.47 -17.96 -4.44
CA LEU A 84 4.86 -17.39 -3.23
C LEU A 84 4.36 -18.51 -2.31
N LYS A 85 4.63 -18.39 -1.01
CA LYS A 85 4.07 -19.32 -0.01
C LYS A 85 2.57 -19.08 0.20
N ALA A 86 2.17 -17.81 0.17
CA ALA A 86 0.78 -17.36 0.26
C ALA A 86 0.66 -15.97 -0.37
N VAL A 87 -0.54 -15.59 -0.79
CA VAL A 87 -0.80 -14.22 -1.25
C VAL A 87 -0.79 -13.28 -0.04
N PRO A 88 0.00 -12.18 -0.07
CA PRO A 88 -0.06 -11.15 0.96
C PRO A 88 -1.45 -10.52 1.04
N SER A 89 -1.91 -10.21 2.26
CA SER A 89 -3.11 -9.42 2.47
C SER A 89 -2.80 -7.93 2.28
N ASN A 90 -3.81 -7.13 1.91
CA ASN A 90 -3.67 -5.69 1.83
C ASN A 90 -3.73 -5.06 3.24
N PRO A 91 -2.65 -4.44 3.74
CA PRO A 91 -2.63 -3.85 5.08
C PRO A 91 -3.35 -2.49 5.16
N ALA A 92 -3.69 -1.90 4.00
CA ALA A 92 -4.28 -0.57 3.88
C ALA A 92 -5.75 -0.59 3.40
N GLY A 93 -6.35 -1.77 3.29
CA GLY A 93 -7.74 -1.91 2.89
C GLY A 93 -8.20 -3.34 2.67
N THR A 94 -9.43 -3.47 2.16
CA THR A 94 -10.05 -4.77 1.80
C THR A 94 -9.92 -5.08 0.32
N GLY A 95 -9.59 -4.09 -0.52
CA GLY A 95 -9.35 -4.31 -1.93
C GLY A 95 -8.10 -5.14 -2.13
N ALA A 96 -8.12 -6.07 -3.07
CA ALA A 96 -7.03 -7.02 -3.17
C ALA A 96 -5.91 -6.54 -4.10
N ILE A 97 -4.78 -7.24 -3.99
CA ILE A 97 -3.64 -7.04 -4.86
C ILE A 97 -3.99 -7.63 -6.25
N SER A 98 -3.63 -6.91 -7.30
CA SER A 98 -3.84 -7.33 -8.68
C SER A 98 -2.57 -7.23 -9.52
N ILE A 99 -2.43 -8.11 -10.50
CA ILE A 99 -1.38 -8.11 -11.51
C ILE A 99 -2.01 -7.65 -12.82
N SER A 100 -1.41 -6.62 -13.41
CA SER A 100 -1.81 -6.02 -14.68
C SER A 100 -0.59 -5.86 -15.59
N ASP A 101 -0.82 -5.56 -16.86
CA ASP A 101 0.28 -5.20 -17.75
C ASP A 101 0.91 -3.87 -17.32
N GLY A 102 2.24 -3.84 -17.39
CA GLY A 102 3.03 -2.64 -17.18
C GLY A 102 2.96 -1.69 -18.39
N PRO A 103 3.75 -0.61 -18.35
CA PRO A 103 3.80 0.36 -19.45
C PRO A 103 4.47 -0.22 -20.71
N THR A 104 5.18 -1.34 -20.58
CA THR A 104 5.76 -2.11 -21.68
C THR A 104 5.06 -3.48 -21.76
N ALA A 105 4.94 -4.03 -22.97
CA ALA A 105 4.29 -5.32 -23.21
C ALA A 105 4.95 -6.51 -22.48
N SER A 106 6.17 -6.33 -21.98
CA SER A 106 6.94 -7.36 -21.29
C SER A 106 6.99 -7.18 -19.77
N SER A 107 6.60 -6.02 -19.24
CA SER A 107 6.60 -5.77 -17.80
C SER A 107 5.24 -6.05 -17.20
N LYS A 108 5.23 -6.51 -15.95
CA LYS A 108 4.00 -6.61 -15.16
C LYS A 108 3.99 -5.55 -14.07
N ARG A 109 2.78 -5.12 -13.75
CA ARG A 109 2.50 -4.11 -12.74
C ARG A 109 1.58 -4.69 -11.70
N ILE A 110 2.09 -4.70 -10.48
CA ILE A 110 1.39 -5.14 -9.29
C ILE A 110 0.74 -3.89 -8.73
N THR A 111 -0.55 -3.93 -8.50
CA THR A 111 -1.29 -2.81 -7.92
C THR A 111 -2.11 -3.25 -6.73
N MET A 112 -2.26 -2.34 -5.77
CA MET A 112 -3.01 -2.58 -4.56
C MET A 112 -3.80 -1.32 -4.19
N PRO A 113 -5.14 -1.38 -4.20
CA PRO A 113 -5.98 -0.23 -3.88
C PRO A 113 -5.91 0.08 -2.38
N LEU A 114 -5.85 1.35 -2.03
CA LEU A 114 -5.85 1.84 -0.65
C LEU A 114 -7.26 2.35 -0.32
N SER A 115 -7.86 1.95 0.81
CA SER A 115 -9.25 2.32 1.12
C SER A 115 -9.41 3.18 2.38
N THR A 116 -8.59 2.98 3.41
CA THR A 116 -8.66 3.76 4.67
C THR A 116 -7.51 4.73 4.78
N ASN A 117 -7.77 6.02 5.01
CA ASN A 117 -6.74 7.08 5.00
C ASN A 117 -5.85 7.02 3.75
N ALA A 118 -6.46 6.69 2.61
CA ALA A 118 -5.78 6.28 1.40
C ALA A 118 -4.78 7.33 0.90
N GLN A 119 -5.16 8.61 0.95
CA GLN A 119 -4.28 9.73 0.64
C GLN A 119 -3.05 9.77 1.55
N ALA A 120 -3.23 9.78 2.87
CA ALA A 120 -2.13 9.87 3.82
C ALA A 120 -1.16 8.69 3.73
N ILE A 121 -1.69 7.48 3.52
CA ILE A 121 -0.88 6.28 3.26
C ILE A 121 -0.11 6.43 1.94
N CYS A 122 -0.78 6.91 0.89
CA CYS A 122 -0.16 7.10 -0.42
C CYS A 122 0.96 8.15 -0.39
N GLU A 123 0.76 9.25 0.33
CA GLU A 123 1.79 10.26 0.59
C GLU A 123 2.98 9.68 1.36
N ALA A 124 2.73 8.83 2.36
CA ALA A 124 3.78 8.13 3.07
C ALA A 124 4.57 7.18 2.16
N ILE A 125 3.89 6.39 1.30
CA ILE A 125 4.53 5.54 0.30
C ILE A 125 5.37 6.38 -0.67
N HIS A 126 4.82 7.51 -1.15
CA HIS A 126 5.52 8.40 -2.07
C HIS A 126 6.83 8.91 -1.45
N LYS A 127 6.80 9.36 -0.19
CA LYS A 127 8.00 9.79 0.54
C LYS A 127 9.01 8.64 0.73
N GLN A 128 8.54 7.45 1.10
CA GLN A 128 9.39 6.27 1.32
C GLN A 128 10.06 5.78 0.03
N THR A 129 9.42 5.97 -1.12
CA THR A 129 9.92 5.53 -2.43
C THR A 129 10.77 6.59 -3.15
N GLY A 130 11.16 7.66 -2.44
CA GLY A 130 12.03 8.72 -2.98
C GLY A 130 11.29 9.82 -3.76
N GLY A 131 9.96 9.87 -3.68
CA GLY A 131 9.16 10.94 -4.22
C GLY A 131 9.48 12.29 -3.57
N THR A 132 9.74 13.30 -4.40
CA THR A 132 10.02 14.67 -3.95
C THR A 132 8.72 15.47 -3.93
N GLY A 133 8.09 15.59 -2.76
CA GLY A 133 6.89 16.41 -2.56
C GLY A 133 5.84 15.76 -1.67
N THR A 134 4.78 16.52 -1.37
CA THR A 134 3.58 16.04 -0.66
C THR A 134 2.43 15.69 -1.61
N THR A 135 2.54 16.07 -2.89
CA THR A 135 1.51 15.82 -3.89
C THR A 135 1.68 14.42 -4.48
N VAL A 136 0.73 13.55 -4.17
CA VAL A 136 0.64 12.22 -4.79
C VAL A 136 0.46 12.39 -6.31
N PRO A 137 1.24 11.68 -7.14
CA PRO A 137 1.07 11.73 -8.58
C PRO A 137 -0.34 11.25 -8.96
N THR A 138 -1.03 12.03 -9.78
CA THR A 138 -2.37 11.69 -10.28
C THR A 138 -2.25 11.21 -11.72
N ALA A 139 -2.87 10.08 -12.02
CA ALA A 139 -2.87 9.46 -13.33
C ALA A 139 -4.31 9.18 -13.77
N ALA A 140 -4.60 9.38 -15.05
CA ALA A 140 -5.91 9.05 -15.60
C ALA A 140 -6.19 7.54 -15.57
N ASN A 141 -5.13 6.73 -15.70
CA ASN A 141 -5.17 5.28 -15.63
C ASN A 141 -3.85 4.75 -15.04
N ILE A 142 -3.84 3.45 -14.71
CA ILE A 142 -2.67 2.78 -14.14
C ILE A 142 -1.49 2.83 -15.11
N ALA A 143 -1.70 2.75 -16.43
CA ALA A 143 -0.63 2.75 -17.44
C ALA A 143 0.15 4.08 -17.52
N ALA A 144 -0.47 5.20 -17.15
CA ALA A 144 0.15 6.53 -17.15
C ALA A 144 1.10 6.75 -15.96
N ILE A 145 1.16 5.81 -15.00
CA ILE A 145 2.16 5.83 -13.95
C ILE A 145 3.51 5.42 -14.56
N GLY A 146 4.52 6.31 -14.46
CA GLY A 146 5.84 6.12 -15.07
C GLY A 146 6.59 4.86 -14.64
N ASN A 147 7.84 4.72 -15.12
CA ASN A 147 8.68 3.53 -14.91
C ASN A 147 9.28 3.40 -13.50
N SER A 148 8.75 4.10 -12.50
CA SER A 148 9.22 3.98 -11.11
C SER A 148 9.03 2.55 -10.62
N ALA A 149 10.07 1.93 -10.04
CA ALA A 149 10.03 0.53 -9.61
C ALA A 149 8.92 0.25 -8.57
N THR A 150 8.67 1.20 -7.67
CA THR A 150 7.60 1.11 -6.66
C THR A 150 7.13 2.51 -6.30
N GLY A 151 5.85 2.67 -5.97
CA GLY A 151 5.31 3.96 -5.56
C GLY A 151 3.82 3.89 -5.22
N CYS A 152 3.20 5.07 -5.16
CA CYS A 152 1.76 5.20 -5.05
C CYS A 152 1.25 6.35 -5.93
N ALA A 153 0.05 6.19 -6.50
CA ALA A 153 -0.59 7.18 -7.35
C ALA A 153 -2.10 7.22 -7.11
N ASN A 154 -2.73 8.38 -7.38
CA ASN A 154 -4.17 8.49 -7.49
C ASN A 154 -4.58 8.18 -8.92
N VAL A 155 -5.31 7.08 -9.13
CA VAL A 155 -5.79 6.64 -10.44
C VAL A 155 -7.30 6.76 -10.49
N ALA A 156 -7.81 7.68 -11.31
CA ALA A 156 -9.24 7.93 -11.47
C ALA A 156 -10.01 8.07 -10.14
N GLY A 157 -9.40 8.72 -9.14
CA GLY A 157 -9.98 8.93 -7.81
C GLY A 157 -9.69 7.81 -6.79
N THR A 158 -9.01 6.73 -7.19
CA THR A 158 -8.60 5.64 -6.30
C THR A 158 -7.10 5.69 -6.05
N TYR A 159 -6.69 5.81 -4.79
CA TYR A 159 -5.26 5.73 -4.43
C TYR A 159 -4.80 4.28 -4.49
N THR A 160 -3.69 4.06 -5.19
CA THR A 160 -3.20 2.71 -5.51
C THR A 160 -1.70 2.68 -5.32
N ALA A 161 -1.23 1.78 -4.45
CA ALA A 161 0.18 1.43 -4.37
C ALA A 161 0.52 0.52 -5.56
N TYR A 162 1.71 0.70 -6.14
CA TYR A 162 2.14 -0.08 -7.30
C TYR A 162 3.61 -0.49 -7.22
N ALA A 163 3.93 -1.60 -7.86
CA ALA A 163 5.29 -2.03 -8.15
C ALA A 163 5.37 -2.57 -9.59
N ASN A 164 6.48 -2.29 -10.27
CA ASN A 164 6.78 -2.85 -11.58
C ASN A 164 7.76 -4.03 -11.40
N SER A 165 7.53 -5.11 -12.15
CA SER A 165 8.46 -6.24 -12.32
C SER A 165 9.19 -6.12 -13.64
#